data_AF-A0A965CZ85-F1
#
_entry.id   AF-A0A965CZ85-F1
#
_cell.length_a   1.000
_cell.length_b   1.000
_cell.length_c   1.000
_cell.angle_alpha   90.00
_cell.angle_beta   90.00
_cell.angle_gamma   90.00
#
_symmetry.space_group_name_H-M   'P 1'
#
loop_
_entity.id
_entity.type
_entity.pdbx_description
1 polymer ?
#
loop_
_entity_poly.entity_id
_entity_poly.type
_entity_poly.pdbx_seq_one_letter_code
_entity_poly.pdbx_strand_id
1 'polypeptide(L)' 'VTGIIFWRPYFADFFPIELIRLATLLHAVAAFALIVSIIVHVYAAIWVKGTLRAMTRGTVSEAWAKKHHPAWHREVTR' A
#
# COMPACT_ATOMS: atom_id res chain seq x y z
N VAL A 1 1.20 -14.98 -0.92
CA VAL A 1 1.14 -16.29 -1.62
C VAL A 1 2.47 -16.63 -2.29
N THR A 2 2.88 -15.93 -3.35
CA THR A 2 4.10 -16.24 -4.11
C THR A 2 5.38 -16.30 -3.25
N GLY A 3 5.50 -15.43 -2.24
CA GLY A 3 6.63 -15.45 -1.30
C GLY A 3 6.75 -16.74 -0.49
N ILE A 4 5.63 -17.33 -0.09
CA ILE A 4 5.61 -18.60 0.66
C ILE A 4 6.10 -19.75 -0.22
N ILE A 5 5.74 -19.74 -1.51
CA ILE A 5 6.04 -20.83 -2.45
C ILE A 5 7.55 -21.03 -2.64
N PHE A 6 8.38 -19.98 -2.62
CA PHE A 6 9.84 -20.11 -2.76
C PHE A 6 10.60 -19.94 -1.44
N TRP A 7 9.91 -19.87 -0.30
CA TRP A 7 10.54 -19.64 1.00
C TRP A 7 11.30 -20.89 1.46
N ARG A 8 12.63 -20.82 1.40
CA ARG A 8 13.55 -21.83 1.91
C ARG A 8 13.98 -21.55 3.35
N PRO A 9 14.24 -22.59 4.17
CA PRO A 9 14.03 -24.02 3.88
C PRO A 9 12.59 -24.49 4.13
N TYR A 10 11.70 -23.63 4.61
CA TYR A 10 10.47 -24.06 5.27
C TYR A 10 9.39 -24.61 4.33
N PHE A 11 9.23 -24.03 3.12
CA PHE A 11 8.06 -24.30 2.29
C PHE A 11 8.37 -24.66 0.84
N ALA A 12 9.51 -24.22 0.31
CA ALA A 12 9.83 -24.39 -1.11
C ALA A 12 9.83 -25.85 -1.58
N ASP A 13 10.27 -26.78 -0.73
CA ASP A 13 10.42 -28.19 -1.09
C ASP A 13 9.06 -28.93 -1.20
N PHE A 14 7.94 -28.30 -0.81
CA PHE A 14 6.59 -28.81 -1.04
C PHE A 14 6.04 -28.49 -2.44
N PHE A 15 6.76 -27.72 -3.25
CA PHE A 15 6.28 -27.24 -4.55
C PHE A 15 7.18 -27.71 -5.71
N PRO A 16 6.62 -27.98 -6.90
CA PRO A 16 7.42 -28.33 -8.07
C PRO A 16 8.26 -27.14 -8.55
N ILE A 17 9.43 -27.43 -9.15
CA ILE A 17 10.41 -26.41 -9.56
C ILE A 17 9.83 -25.35 -10.51
N GLU A 18 8.94 -25.73 -11.43
CA GLU A 18 8.30 -24.79 -12.35
C GLU A 18 7.41 -23.78 -11.61
N LEU A 19 6.71 -24.22 -10.57
CA LEU A 19 5.89 -23.32 -9.75
C LEU A 19 6.76 -22.39 -8.91
N ILE A 20 7.88 -22.86 -8.36
CA ILE A 20 8.85 -22.02 -7.62
C ILE A 20 9.40 -20.92 -8.53
N ARG A 21 9.77 -21.25 -9.77
CA ARG A 21 10.28 -20.29 -10.76
C ARG A 21 9.24 -19.23 -11.10
N LEU A 22 8.02 -19.66 -11.41
CA LEU A 22 6.91 -18.74 -11.70
C LEU A 22 6.58 -17.85 -10.50
N ALA A 23 6.50 -18.43 -9.29
CA ALA A 23 6.23 -17.68 -8.08
C ALA A 23 7.30 -16.64 -7.80
N THR A 24 8.57 -16.96 -8.04
CA THR A 24 9.68 -16.01 -7.87
C THR A 24 9.54 -14.82 -8.82
N LEU A 25 9.27 -15.08 -10.11
CA LEU A 25 9.04 -14.02 -11.11
C LEU A 25 7.85 -13.13 -10.72
N LEU A 26 6.70 -13.73 -10.40
CA LEU A 26 5.50 -12.99 -10.02
C LEU A 26 5.69 -12.20 -8.72
N HIS A 27 6.44 -12.74 -7.75
CA HIS A 27 6.76 -12.02 -6.53
C HIS A 27 7.63 -10.79 -6.81
N ALA A 28 8.63 -10.91 -7.67
CA ALA A 28 9.47 -9.78 -8.07
C ALA A 28 8.65 -8.67 -8.76
N VAL A 29 7.76 -9.05 -9.68
CA VAL A 29 6.85 -8.09 -10.35
C VAL A 29 5.90 -7.41 -9.35
N ALA A 30 5.30 -8.19 -8.44
CA ALA A 30 4.42 -7.65 -7.41
C ALA A 30 5.16 -6.71 -6.44
N ALA A 31 6.38 -7.08 -6.03
CA ALA A 31 7.23 -6.24 -5.19
C ALA A 31 7.58 -4.93 -5.89
N PHE A 32 7.95 -4.98 -7.17
CA PHE A 32 8.21 -3.79 -7.98
C PHE A 32 6.98 -2.86 -8.03
N ALA A 33 5.81 -3.40 -8.39
CA ALA A 33 4.58 -2.62 -8.45
C ALA A 33 4.21 -2.00 -7.08
N LEU A 34 4.39 -2.75 -5.99
CA LEU A 34 4.16 -2.27 -4.64
C LEU A 34 5.13 -1.14 -4.27
N ILE A 35 6.42 -1.29 -4.57
CA ILE A 35 7.43 -0.26 -4.29
C ILE A 35 7.09 1.04 -5.04
N VAL A 36 6.77 0.96 -6.34
CA VAL A 36 6.33 2.13 -7.12
C VAL A 36 5.08 2.77 -6.50
N SER A 37 4.11 1.95 -6.11
CA SER A 37 2.87 2.44 -5.46
C SER A 37 3.15 3.12 -4.12
N ILE A 38 4.08 2.60 -3.32
CA ILE A 38 4.50 3.20 -2.04
C ILE A 38 5.18 4.54 -2.28
N ILE A 39 6.05 4.66 -3.29
CA ILE A 39 6.70 5.94 -3.64
C ILE A 39 5.64 6.99 -3.97
N VAL A 40 4.66 6.66 -4.82
CA VAL A 40 3.56 7.57 -5.18
C VAL A 40 2.71 7.90 -3.95
N HIS A 41 2.42 6.92 -3.09
CA HIS A 41 1.63 7.10 -1.87
C HIS A 41 2.32 8.06 -0.88
N VAL A 42 3.62 7.88 -0.63
CA VAL A 42 4.41 8.77 0.24
C VAL A 42 4.48 10.17 -0.35
N TYR A 43 4.71 10.27 -1.66
CA TYR A 43 4.71 11.56 -2.35
C TYR A 43 3.37 12.29 -2.19
N ALA A 44 2.24 11.60 -2.37
CA ALA A 44 0.90 12.17 -2.17
C ALA A 44 0.70 12.69 -0.74
N ALA A 45 1.16 11.95 0.27
CA ALA A 45 1.08 12.36 1.67
C ALA A 45 1.89 13.63 1.98
N ILE A 46 3.04 13.83 1.32
CA ILE A 46 3.88 15.03 1.45
C ILE A 46 3.30 16.21 0.64
N TRP A 47 2.75 15.93 -0.54
CA TRP A 47 2.21 16.92 -1.46
C TRP A 47 0.93 17.55 -0.90
N VAL A 48 -0.02 16.73 -0.44
CA VAL A 48 -1.27 17.19 0.14
C VAL A 48 -1.01 17.64 1.59
N LYS A 49 -0.83 18.95 1.77
CA LYS A 49 -0.50 19.54 3.07
C LYS A 49 -1.57 19.23 4.11
N GLY A 50 -1.13 18.84 5.31
CA GLY A 50 -2.00 18.39 6.40
C GLY A 50 -2.17 16.87 6.50
N THR A 51 -1.94 16.11 5.42
CA THR A 51 -2.17 14.65 5.39
C THR A 51 -1.25 13.89 6.35
N LEU A 52 0.05 14.21 6.41
CA LEU A 52 0.95 13.54 7.38
C LEU A 52 0.54 13.76 8.84
N ARG A 53 0.08 14.97 9.19
CA ARG A 53 -0.43 15.27 10.54
C ARG A 53 -1.72 14.48 10.79
N ALA A 54 -2.59 14.36 9.78
CA ALA A 54 -3.81 13.57 9.86
C ALA A 54 -3.53 12.10 10.20
N MET A 55 -2.57 11.49 9.51
CA MET A 55 -2.20 10.08 9.74
C MET A 55 -1.55 9.84 11.10
N THR A 56 -0.71 10.78 11.57
CA THR A 56 0.06 10.61 12.82
C THR A 56 -0.67 11.07 14.07
N ARG A 57 -1.59 12.05 13.94
CA ARG A 57 -2.36 12.62 15.07
C ARG A 57 -3.85 12.32 15.01
N GLY A 58 -4.34 11.69 13.95
CA GLY A 58 -5.73 11.25 13.81
C GLY A 58 -6.75 12.36 13.55
N THR A 59 -6.34 13.61 13.29
CA THR A 59 -7.26 14.75 13.12
C THR A 59 -6.92 15.62 11.91
N VAL A 60 -7.95 16.17 11.26
CA VAL A 60 -7.86 17.11 10.12
C VAL A 60 -8.60 18.40 10.43
N SER A 61 -8.22 19.49 9.78
CA SER A 61 -9.03 20.72 9.83
C SER A 61 -10.29 20.56 8.96
N GLU A 62 -11.36 21.25 9.35
CA GLU A 62 -12.61 21.22 8.58
C GLU A 62 -12.41 21.73 7.14
N ALA A 63 -11.63 22.79 6.95
CA ALA A 63 -11.28 23.32 5.64
C ALA A 63 -10.55 22.29 4.75
N TRP A 64 -9.67 21.47 5.35
CA TRP A 64 -9.00 20.39 4.63
C TRP A 64 -9.99 19.31 4.21
N ALA A 65 -10.89 18.89 5.11
CA ALA A 65 -11.92 17.91 4.83
C ALA A 65 -12.84 18.37 3.70
N LYS A 66 -13.31 19.62 3.76
CA LYS A 66 -14.15 20.23 2.72
C LYS A 66 -13.46 20.28 1.34
N LYS A 67 -12.13 20.52 1.31
CA LYS A 67 -11.36 20.63 0.06
C LYS A 67 -11.00 19.27 -0.54
N HIS A 68 -10.51 18.34 0.27
CA HIS A 68 -9.91 17.09 -0.20
C HIS A 68 -10.87 15.89 -0.12
N HIS A 69 -11.86 15.94 0.77
CA HIS A 69 -12.87 14.88 0.96
C HIS A 69 -14.28 15.45 1.17
N PRO A 70 -14.84 16.21 0.20
CA PRO A 70 -16.10 16.94 0.37
C PRO A 70 -17.30 16.04 0.65
N ALA A 71 -17.31 14.80 0.12
CA ALA A 71 -18.38 13.85 0.39
C ALA A 71 -18.37 13.40 1.86
N TRP A 72 -17.20 13.01 2.37
CA TRP A 72 -17.01 12.63 3.77
C TRP A 72 -17.27 13.80 4.73
N HIS A 73 -16.82 15.01 4.40
CA HIS A 73 -17.11 16.20 5.21
C HIS A 73 -18.62 16.45 5.38
N ARG A 74 -19.41 16.31 4.31
CA ARG A 74 -20.88 16.43 4.39
C ARG A 74 -21.54 15.33 5.22
N GLU A 75 -20.96 14.13 5.23
CA GLU A 75 -21.50 13.00 5.99
C GLU A 75 -21.33 13.22 7.50
N VAL A 76 -20.19 13.76 7.94
CA VAL A 76 -19.86 13.90 9.37
C VAL A 76 -20.30 15.23 10.00
N THR A 77 -20.70 16.22 9.20
CA THR A 77 -21.16 17.54 9.68
C THR A 77 -22.67 17.75 9.59
N ARG A 78 -23.39 16.73 9.12
CA ARG A 78 -24.85 16.71 9.09
C ARG A 78 -25.41 16.14 10.40
#